data_AF-Q23190-F1
#
_entry.id   AF-Q23190-F1
#
_cell.length_a   1.000
_cell.length_b   1.000
_cell.length_c   1.000
_cell.angle_alpha   90.00
_cell.angle_beta   90.00
_cell.angle_gamma   90.00
#
_symmetry.space_group_name_H-M   'P 1'
#
loop_
_entity.id
_entity.type
_entity.pdbx_description
1 polymer ?
#
loop_
_entity_poly.entity_id
_entity_poly.type
_entity_poly.pdbx_seq_one_letter_code
_entity_poly.pdbx_strand_id
1 'polypeptide(L)'
;MAITRSGLFTLETSNPRFFTCCSRLHVKVALALVIAFMAFIELTEWYFYIFVDRVGETADAGQAIISVWQLVSIICMILAFITEKEDLLIPYILFMIFVVTSFSFWAMQILVIAVFPYSERAQHLLGFRDEMGFVMREKITLTVLSVFTTITTITGWFLHVGLSCYVYFQSRNRELKVKNSARVDRPPMVAPLAPEAQPKTRNDNFPNPNFSISDDEDVDEDEDKVFEKKAGPSMV
;
A
#
# COMPACT_ATOMS: atom_id res chain seq x y z
N MET A 1 -0.42 -20.61 10.25
CA MET A 1 0.26 -20.37 11.55
C MET A 1 0.97 -19.01 11.46
N ALA A 2 0.38 -17.96 12.04
CA ALA A 2 0.90 -16.59 11.93
C ALA A 2 1.99 -16.36 12.98
N ILE A 3 3.22 -16.11 12.55
CA ILE A 3 4.33 -15.74 13.46
C ILE A 3 4.24 -14.23 13.69
N THR A 4 3.49 -13.81 14.70
CA THR A 4 3.52 -12.44 15.19
C THR A 4 4.79 -12.23 16.02
N ARG A 5 5.85 -11.68 15.41
CA ARG A 5 6.99 -11.17 16.19
C ARG A 5 6.58 -9.84 16.83
N SER A 6 6.49 -9.85 18.16
CA SER A 6 6.27 -8.67 18.99
C SER A 6 7.49 -7.75 18.91
N GLY A 7 7.40 -6.72 18.08
CA GLY A 7 8.40 -5.67 17.90
C GLY A 7 7.88 -4.62 16.92
N LEU A 8 8.66 -3.55 16.67
CA LEU A 8 8.37 -2.45 15.72
C LEU A 8 7.80 -2.94 14.36
N PHE A 9 8.12 -4.18 14.00
CA PHE A 9 7.60 -4.92 12.86
C PHE A 9 6.58 -5.99 13.27
N THR A 10 5.38 -5.57 13.69
CA THR A 10 4.22 -6.46 13.66
C THR A 10 3.71 -6.53 12.22
N LEU A 11 4.05 -7.63 11.54
CA LEU A 11 3.77 -7.87 10.12
C LEU A 11 2.65 -8.90 10.01
N GLU A 12 1.57 -8.56 9.35
CA GLU A 12 0.52 -9.53 9.03
C GLU A 12 0.92 -10.32 7.78
N THR A 13 1.40 -11.54 7.97
CA THR A 13 1.92 -12.38 6.87
C THR A 13 0.86 -13.24 6.19
N SER A 14 -0.39 -13.22 6.67
CA SER A 14 -1.48 -14.09 6.22
C SER A 14 -2.14 -13.67 4.91
N ASN A 15 -2.11 -12.39 4.56
CA ASN A 15 -2.82 -11.89 3.38
C ASN A 15 -1.85 -11.57 2.23
N PRO A 16 -1.95 -12.25 1.07
CA PRO A 16 -1.03 -12.04 -0.06
C PRO A 16 -1.11 -10.62 -0.64
N ARG A 17 -2.19 -9.87 -0.38
CA ARG A 17 -2.36 -8.48 -0.82
C ARG A 17 -1.40 -7.50 -0.15
N PHE A 18 -0.76 -7.89 0.95
CA PHE A 18 0.19 -7.04 1.68
C PHE A 18 1.65 -7.30 1.31
N PHE A 19 1.88 -7.92 0.15
CA PHE A 19 3.21 -8.14 -0.41
C PHE A 19 3.35 -7.51 -1.79
N THR A 20 4.49 -6.86 -2.03
CA THR A 20 4.93 -6.30 -3.31
C THR A 20 6.12 -7.10 -3.85
N CYS A 21 6.54 -6.82 -5.09
CA CYS A 21 7.62 -7.51 -5.81
C CYS A 21 7.43 -9.04 -5.86
N CYS A 22 6.46 -9.51 -6.64
CA CYS A 22 6.14 -10.94 -6.78
C CYS A 22 5.83 -11.62 -5.43
N SER A 23 5.08 -10.92 -4.57
CA SER A 23 4.66 -11.40 -3.24
C SER A 23 5.79 -11.74 -2.26
N ARG A 24 7.02 -11.24 -2.49
CA ARG A 24 8.17 -11.54 -1.62
C ARG A 24 8.49 -10.45 -0.60
N LEU A 25 8.09 -9.21 -0.84
CA LEU A 25 8.43 -8.08 0.01
C LEU A 25 7.18 -7.56 0.72
N HIS A 26 7.11 -7.65 2.04
CA HIS A 26 5.98 -7.09 2.79
C HIS A 26 5.91 -5.57 2.60
N VAL A 27 4.70 -5.04 2.42
CA VAL A 27 4.46 -3.65 2.06
C VAL A 27 5.02 -2.65 3.10
N LYS A 28 4.96 -2.98 4.41
CA LYS A 28 5.62 -2.17 5.46
C LYS A 28 7.15 -2.10 5.30
N VAL A 29 7.80 -3.18 4.88
CA VAL A 29 9.26 -3.19 4.62
C VAL A 29 9.57 -2.41 3.35
N ALA A 30 8.74 -2.57 2.31
CA ALA A 30 8.85 -1.77 1.09
C ALA A 30 8.70 -0.28 1.39
N LEU A 31 7.74 0.12 2.24
CA LEU A 31 7.57 1.51 2.65
C LEU A 31 8.83 2.05 3.35
N ALA A 32 9.46 1.27 4.24
CA ALA A 32 10.70 1.68 4.88
C ALA A 32 11.85 1.91 3.87
N LEU A 33 11.97 1.04 2.85
CA LEU A 33 12.94 1.22 1.78
C LEU A 33 12.66 2.47 0.95
N VAL A 34 11.38 2.74 0.63
CA VAL A 34 10.98 3.95 -0.10
C VAL A 34 11.29 5.20 0.73
N ILE A 35 11.00 5.20 2.04
CA ILE A 35 11.34 6.32 2.94
C ILE A 35 12.84 6.57 2.94
N ALA A 36 13.65 5.52 3.10
CA ALA A 36 15.11 5.63 3.11
C ALA A 36 15.64 6.17 1.78
N PHE A 37 15.13 5.68 0.65
CA PHE A 37 15.52 6.13 -0.68
C PHE A 37 15.14 7.59 -0.94
N MET A 38 13.91 7.98 -0.61
CA MET A 38 13.43 9.36 -0.76
C MET A 38 14.22 10.33 0.13
N ALA A 39 14.47 9.96 1.38
CA ALA A 39 15.28 10.76 2.29
C ALA A 39 16.73 10.91 1.79
N PHE A 40 17.30 9.86 1.20
CA PHE A 40 18.61 9.93 0.58
C PHE A 40 18.63 10.92 -0.60
N ILE A 41 17.64 10.85 -1.49
CA ILE A 41 17.52 11.80 -2.61
C ILE A 41 17.40 13.24 -2.09
N GLU A 42 16.49 13.49 -1.14
CA GLU A 42 16.28 14.81 -0.56
C GLU A 42 17.59 15.35 0.05
N LEU A 43 18.29 14.54 0.84
CA LEU A 43 19.58 14.93 1.42
C LEU A 43 20.64 15.25 0.37
N THR A 44 20.70 14.47 -0.72
CA THR A 44 21.62 14.75 -1.82
C THR A 44 21.26 16.05 -2.54
N GLU A 45 19.98 16.32 -2.79
CA GLU A 45 19.53 17.56 -3.42
C GLU A 45 19.90 18.77 -2.57
N TRP A 46 19.61 18.74 -1.28
CA TRP A 46 20.01 19.80 -0.35
C TRP A 46 21.52 19.97 -0.25
N TYR A 47 22.28 18.87 -0.31
CA TYR A 47 23.74 18.93 -0.35
C TYR A 47 24.23 19.68 -1.60
N PHE A 48 23.72 19.35 -2.78
CA PHE A 48 24.09 20.05 -4.01
C PHE A 48 23.65 21.51 -3.98
N TYR A 49 22.45 21.79 -3.48
CA TYR A 49 21.92 23.16 -3.36
C TYR A 49 22.74 24.05 -2.42
N ILE A 50 23.28 23.51 -1.32
CA ILE A 50 24.06 24.30 -0.34
C ILE A 50 25.52 24.42 -0.75
N PHE A 51 26.14 23.34 -1.23
CA PHE A 51 27.60 23.25 -1.35
C PHE A 51 28.13 23.40 -2.79
N VAL A 52 27.32 23.09 -3.80
CA VAL A 52 27.76 23.09 -5.21
C VAL A 52 27.24 24.32 -5.94
N ASP A 53 25.94 24.60 -5.83
CA ASP A 53 25.39 25.88 -6.25
C ASP A 53 25.64 26.91 -5.15
N ARG A 54 26.66 27.75 -5.32
CA ARG A 54 26.84 28.91 -4.44
C ARG A 54 25.57 29.76 -4.56
N VAL A 55 24.79 29.82 -3.48
CA VAL A 55 23.61 30.68 -3.27
C VAL A 55 23.65 31.91 -4.18
N GLY A 56 22.77 32.00 -5.19
CA GLY A 56 22.57 33.29 -5.83
C GLY A 56 21.81 33.39 -7.15
N GLU A 57 22.08 32.58 -8.18
CA GLU A 57 21.73 33.05 -9.54
C GLU A 57 20.59 32.31 -10.27
N THR A 58 20.18 31.12 -9.83
CA THR A 58 19.15 30.34 -10.57
C THR A 58 18.20 29.51 -9.70
N ALA A 59 17.97 29.89 -8.44
CA ALA A 59 17.00 29.17 -7.60
C ALA A 59 15.57 29.43 -8.10
N ASP A 60 15.06 28.54 -8.96
CA ASP A 60 13.68 28.56 -9.43
C ASP A 60 12.75 28.33 -8.22
N ALA A 61 11.89 29.31 -7.93
CA ALA A 61 10.95 29.24 -6.83
C ALA A 61 10.05 27.99 -6.92
N GLY A 62 9.78 27.50 -8.14
CA GLY A 62 9.04 26.26 -8.36
C GLY A 62 9.75 25.03 -7.79
N GLN A 63 11.06 24.90 -8.01
CA GLN A 63 11.86 23.79 -7.49
C GLN A 63 11.90 23.80 -5.96
N ALA A 64 12.07 24.98 -5.35
CA ALA A 64 12.06 25.13 -3.90
C ALA A 64 10.72 24.69 -3.28
N ILE A 65 9.59 25.06 -3.89
CA ILE A 65 8.26 24.64 -3.42
C ILE A 65 8.10 23.12 -3.51
N ILE A 66 8.54 22.51 -4.61
CA ILE A 66 8.48 21.06 -4.81
C ILE A 66 9.33 20.32 -3.79
N SER A 67 10.56 20.79 -3.53
CA SER A 67 11.45 20.21 -2.51
C SER A 67 10.84 20.31 -1.10
N VAL A 68 10.27 21.46 -0.72
CA VAL A 68 9.58 21.59 0.58
C VAL A 68 8.39 20.64 0.70
N TRP A 69 7.59 20.49 -0.36
CA TRP A 69 6.48 19.53 -0.37
C TRP A 69 6.95 18.08 -0.28
N GLN A 70 8.05 17.74 -0.94
CA GLN A 70 8.68 16.43 -0.85
C GLN A 70 9.17 16.15 0.58
N LEU A 71 9.82 17.11 1.22
CA LEU A 71 10.24 17.01 2.63
C LEU A 71 9.05 16.78 3.57
N VAL A 72 7.97 17.54 3.42
CA VAL A 72 6.73 17.34 4.20
C VAL A 72 6.18 15.94 3.99
N SER A 73 6.17 15.47 2.75
CA SER A 73 5.72 14.11 2.41
C SER A 73 6.57 13.04 3.10
N ILE A 74 7.90 13.19 3.12
CA ILE A 74 8.83 12.26 3.79
C ILE A 74 8.57 12.23 5.31
N ILE A 75 8.42 13.40 5.94
CA ILE A 75 8.12 13.49 7.38
C ILE A 75 6.79 12.80 7.70
N CYS A 76 5.74 13.06 6.91
CA CYS A 76 4.45 12.41 7.05
C CYS A 76 4.54 10.89 6.86
N MET A 77 5.34 10.39 5.91
CA MET A 77 5.58 8.95 5.75
C MET A 77 6.28 8.32 6.95
N ILE A 78 7.27 8.98 7.55
CA ILE A 78 7.95 8.50 8.76
C ILE A 78 6.96 8.39 9.92
N LEU A 79 6.15 9.43 10.12
CA LEU A 79 5.11 9.42 11.14
C LEU A 79 4.05 8.35 10.85
N ALA A 80 3.65 8.14 9.60
CA ALA A 80 2.74 7.08 9.20
C ALA A 80 3.33 5.69 9.49
N PHE A 81 4.63 5.49 9.24
CA PHE A 81 5.32 4.24 9.50
C PHE A 81 5.36 3.88 10.99
N ILE A 82 5.54 4.88 11.87
CA ILE A 82 5.61 4.70 13.32
C ILE A 82 4.20 4.56 13.93
N THR A 83 3.28 5.44 13.54
CA THR A 83 1.93 5.52 14.13
C THR A 83 0.91 4.61 13.48
N GLU A 84 1.24 4.03 12.33
CA GLU A 84 0.37 3.19 11.49
C GLU A 84 -0.97 3.87 11.12
N LYS A 85 -0.97 5.22 11.04
CA LYS A 85 -2.13 6.00 10.59
C LYS A 85 -2.11 6.17 9.07
N GLU A 86 -3.21 5.80 8.42
CA GLU A 86 -3.39 5.86 6.97
C GLU A 86 -3.42 7.30 6.43
N ASP A 87 -4.01 8.24 7.16
CA ASP A 87 -4.19 9.63 6.70
C ASP A 87 -2.85 10.36 6.47
N LEU A 88 -1.81 9.95 7.20
CA LEU A 88 -0.47 10.53 7.07
C LEU A 88 0.24 10.09 5.78
N LEU A 89 -0.25 9.08 5.06
CA LEU A 89 0.29 8.70 3.74
C LEU A 89 -0.28 9.56 2.60
N ILE A 90 -1.36 10.30 2.82
CA ILE A 90 -2.06 11.06 1.76
C ILE A 90 -1.15 12.09 1.07
N PRO A 91 -0.37 12.93 1.77
CA PRO A 91 0.51 13.91 1.12
C PRO A 91 1.50 13.26 0.15
N TYR A 92 2.08 12.13 0.55
CA TYR A 92 2.97 11.34 -0.27
C TYR A 92 2.28 10.73 -1.50
N ILE A 93 1.09 10.16 -1.34
CA ILE A 93 0.33 9.58 -2.45
C ILE A 93 -0.01 10.65 -3.49
N LEU A 94 -0.49 11.82 -3.05
CA LEU A 94 -0.81 12.94 -3.94
C LEU A 94 0.44 13.43 -4.68
N PHE A 95 1.55 13.57 -3.97
CA PHE A 95 2.84 13.92 -4.56
C PHE A 95 3.26 12.91 -5.63
N MET A 96 3.22 11.62 -5.32
CA MET A 96 3.62 10.57 -6.24
C MET A 96 2.70 10.43 -7.45
N ILE A 97 1.39 10.70 -7.32
CA ILE A 97 0.48 10.78 -8.47
C ILE A 97 0.94 11.90 -9.41
N PHE A 98 1.25 13.08 -8.88
CA PHE A 98 1.77 14.20 -9.68
C PHE A 98 3.11 13.84 -10.37
N VAL A 99 4.04 13.22 -9.66
CA VAL A 99 5.35 12.80 -10.21
C VAL A 99 5.17 11.75 -11.32
N VAL A 100 4.41 10.68 -11.07
CA VAL A 100 4.20 9.59 -12.03
C VAL A 100 3.47 10.09 -13.28
N THR A 101 2.46 10.95 -13.13
CA THR A 101 1.75 11.54 -14.28
C THR A 101 2.66 12.46 -15.09
N SER A 102 3.51 13.26 -14.43
CA SER A 102 4.49 14.11 -15.10
C SER A 102 5.52 13.29 -15.89
N PHE A 103 6.10 12.24 -15.30
CA PHE A 103 7.04 11.37 -16.02
C PHE A 103 6.37 10.56 -17.13
N SER A 104 5.14 10.10 -16.91
CA SER A 104 4.37 9.40 -17.96
C SER A 104 4.09 10.32 -19.15
N PHE A 105 3.78 11.60 -18.91
CA PHE A 105 3.62 12.59 -19.97
C PHE A 105 4.92 12.74 -20.77
N TRP A 106 6.07 12.89 -20.11
CA TRP A 106 7.38 12.97 -20.77
C TRP A 106 7.73 11.71 -21.56
N ALA A 107 7.51 10.53 -20.99
CA ALA A 107 7.72 9.25 -21.68
C ALA A 107 6.87 9.15 -22.95
N MET A 108 5.63 9.61 -22.92
CA MET A 108 4.76 9.67 -24.10
C MET A 108 5.27 10.65 -25.15
N GLN A 109 5.78 11.84 -24.77
CA GLN A 109 6.39 12.77 -25.72
C GLN A 109 7.61 12.14 -26.42
N ILE A 110 8.47 11.46 -25.67
CA ILE A 110 9.65 10.78 -26.22
C ILE A 110 9.24 9.60 -27.12
N LEU A 111 8.18 8.87 -26.76
CA LEU A 111 7.63 7.80 -27.60
C LEU A 111 7.13 8.36 -28.94
N VAL A 112 6.44 9.50 -28.93
CA VAL A 112 6.03 10.19 -30.16
C VAL A 112 7.26 10.57 -31.00
N ILE A 113 8.34 11.04 -30.38
CA ILE A 113 9.61 11.34 -31.08
C ILE A 113 10.25 10.07 -31.65
N ALA A 114 10.18 8.94 -30.95
CA ALA A 114 10.70 7.67 -31.45
C ALA A 114 9.97 7.20 -32.71
N VAL A 115 8.65 7.42 -32.79
CA VAL A 115 7.84 7.11 -33.98
C VAL A 115 8.04 8.14 -35.10
N PHE A 116 8.20 9.42 -34.75
CA PHE A 116 8.37 10.54 -35.69
C PHE A 116 9.70 11.30 -35.44
N PRO A 117 10.86 10.70 -35.80
CA PRO A 117 12.18 11.24 -35.47
C PRO A 117 12.56 12.52 -36.23
N TYR A 118 11.78 12.90 -37.25
CA TYR A 118 11.93 14.13 -38.03
C TYR A 118 10.91 15.22 -37.65
N SER A 119 10.14 15.02 -36.57
CA SER A 119 9.22 16.06 -36.09
C SER A 119 9.97 17.25 -35.48
N GLU A 120 9.40 18.46 -35.57
CA GLU A 120 9.95 19.66 -34.92
C GLU A 120 10.15 19.46 -33.40
N ARG A 121 9.29 18.65 -32.78
CA ARG A 121 9.41 18.26 -31.37
C ARG A 121 10.71 17.50 -31.07
N ALA A 122 11.17 16.65 -31.99
CA ALA A 122 12.42 15.92 -31.85
C ALA A 122 13.64 16.85 -31.86
N GLN A 123 13.60 17.88 -32.71
CA GLN A 123 14.65 18.90 -32.78
C GLN A 123 14.67 19.76 -31.50
N HIS A 124 13.51 20.18 -31.01
CA HIS A 124 13.42 21.01 -29.80
C HIS A 124 13.75 20.26 -28.50
N LEU A 125 13.30 19.00 -28.35
CA LEU A 125 13.45 18.26 -27.09
C LEU A 125 14.75 17.47 -26.97
N LEU A 126 15.29 16.95 -28.08
CA LEU A 126 16.53 16.15 -28.08
C LEU A 126 17.71 16.87 -28.73
N GLY A 127 17.50 18.10 -29.24
CA GLY A 127 18.56 18.93 -29.83
C GLY A 127 19.17 18.34 -31.10
N PHE A 128 18.42 17.51 -31.83
CA PHE A 128 18.93 16.85 -33.02
C PHE A 128 19.29 17.86 -34.12
N ARG A 129 20.59 17.95 -34.44
CA ARG A 129 21.10 18.74 -35.59
C ARG A 129 20.82 18.00 -36.89
N ASP A 130 20.48 18.73 -37.95
CA ASP A 130 20.11 18.17 -39.27
C ASP A 130 21.19 17.28 -39.89
N GLU A 131 22.44 17.43 -39.47
CA GLU A 131 23.59 16.60 -39.90
C GLU A 131 23.62 15.20 -39.27
N MET A 132 22.84 14.94 -38.21
CA MET A 132 22.83 13.62 -37.57
C MET A 132 22.04 12.60 -38.39
N GLY A 133 22.73 11.51 -38.79
CA GLY A 133 22.11 10.39 -39.49
C GLY A 133 21.01 9.68 -38.69
N PHE A 134 20.07 9.07 -39.40
CA PHE A 134 18.89 8.41 -38.84
C PHE A 134 19.22 7.40 -37.72
N VAL A 135 20.20 6.53 -37.95
CA VAL A 135 20.62 5.48 -36.98
C VAL A 135 21.11 6.07 -35.66
N MET A 136 21.77 7.23 -35.70
CA MET A 136 22.29 7.88 -34.49
C MET A 136 21.15 8.52 -33.68
N ARG A 137 20.21 9.17 -34.35
CA ARG A 137 19.00 9.75 -33.74
C ARG A 137 18.12 8.70 -33.10
N GLU A 138 17.91 7.58 -33.79
CA GLU A 138 17.12 6.45 -33.29
C GLU A 138 17.76 5.88 -32.02
N LYS A 139 19.08 5.62 -32.03
CA LYS A 139 19.81 5.13 -30.84
C LYS A 139 19.68 6.07 -29.65
N ILE A 140 19.87 7.38 -29.85
CA ILE A 140 19.74 8.37 -28.76
C ILE A 140 18.31 8.36 -28.23
N THR A 141 17.31 8.41 -29.11
CA THR A 141 15.90 8.44 -28.72
C THR A 141 15.51 7.18 -27.95
N LEU A 142 15.89 6.00 -28.42
CA LEU A 142 15.60 4.73 -27.74
C LEU A 142 16.33 4.64 -26.39
N THR A 143 17.55 5.15 -26.29
CA THR A 143 18.28 5.20 -25.01
C THR A 143 17.57 6.10 -24.02
N VAL A 144 17.19 7.32 -24.44
CA VAL A 144 16.44 8.27 -23.61
C VAL A 144 15.07 7.70 -23.22
N LEU A 145 14.35 7.09 -24.17
CA LEU A 145 13.07 6.42 -23.91
C LEU A 145 13.22 5.30 -22.88
N SER A 146 14.26 4.47 -23.02
CA SER A 146 14.55 3.39 -22.07
C SER A 146 14.77 3.94 -20.67
N VAL A 147 15.56 5.01 -20.52
CA VAL A 147 15.82 5.64 -19.22
C VAL A 147 14.56 6.26 -18.62
N PHE A 148 13.77 7.00 -19.40
CA PHE A 148 12.53 7.59 -18.90
C PHE A 148 11.50 6.53 -18.53
N THR A 149 11.40 5.44 -19.30
CA THR A 149 10.48 4.34 -19.02
C THR A 149 10.88 3.59 -17.74
N THR A 150 12.18 3.34 -17.53
CA THR A 150 12.65 2.71 -16.28
C THR A 150 12.41 3.59 -15.06
N ILE A 151 12.68 4.89 -15.15
CA ILE A 151 12.37 5.84 -14.06
C ILE A 151 10.86 5.90 -13.79
N THR A 152 10.03 5.96 -14.83
CA THR A 152 8.56 6.00 -14.71
C THR A 152 8.01 4.72 -14.06
N THR A 153 8.56 3.55 -14.42
CA THR A 153 8.15 2.28 -13.81
C THR A 153 8.59 2.14 -12.36
N ILE A 154 9.80 2.59 -12.01
CA ILE A 154 10.28 2.61 -10.61
C ILE A 154 9.43 3.56 -9.76
N THR A 155 9.15 4.77 -10.26
CA THR A 155 8.29 5.74 -9.54
C THR A 155 6.85 5.25 -9.44
N GLY A 156 6.32 4.60 -10.48
CA GLY A 156 5.04 3.90 -10.43
C GLY A 156 5.00 2.80 -9.36
N TRP A 157 6.10 2.07 -9.18
CA TRP A 157 6.24 1.09 -8.11
C TRP A 157 6.22 1.75 -6.72
N PHE A 158 6.88 2.90 -6.53
CA PHE A 158 6.80 3.66 -5.27
C PHE A 158 5.35 4.06 -4.95
N LEU A 159 4.63 4.60 -5.93
CA LEU A 159 3.20 4.93 -5.76
C LEU A 159 2.37 3.69 -5.38
N HIS A 160 2.60 2.56 -6.05
CA HIS A 160 1.93 1.30 -5.73
C HIS A 160 2.22 0.85 -4.30
N VAL A 161 3.46 0.97 -3.82
CA VAL A 161 3.83 0.69 -2.43
C VAL A 161 3.06 1.61 -1.48
N GLY A 162 2.99 2.92 -1.77
CA GLY A 162 2.21 3.89 -1.01
C GLY A 162 0.74 3.52 -0.86
N LEU A 163 0.08 3.23 -1.98
CA LEU A 163 -1.33 2.82 -2.02
C LEU A 163 -1.57 1.50 -1.28
N SER A 164 -0.70 0.52 -1.48
CA SER A 164 -0.78 -0.77 -0.79
C SER A 164 -0.63 -0.58 0.73
N CYS A 165 0.26 0.33 1.15
CA CYS A 165 0.52 0.59 2.55
C CYS A 165 -0.65 1.35 3.20
N TYR A 166 -1.28 2.26 2.45
CA TYR A 166 -2.51 2.92 2.86
C TYR A 166 -3.63 1.91 3.12
N VAL A 167 -3.87 0.99 2.18
CA VAL A 167 -4.87 -0.08 2.35
C VAL A 167 -4.53 -0.99 3.53
N TYR A 168 -3.24 -1.31 3.73
CA TYR A 168 -2.78 -2.10 4.86
C TYR A 168 -3.09 -1.40 6.21
N PHE A 169 -2.72 -0.13 6.37
CA PHE A 169 -3.00 0.62 7.60
C PHE A 169 -4.50 0.81 7.82
N GLN A 170 -5.28 1.07 6.77
CA GLN A 170 -6.74 1.16 6.85
C GLN A 170 -7.36 -0.17 7.33
N SER A 171 -6.93 -1.30 6.77
CA SER A 171 -7.39 -2.64 7.17
C SER A 171 -7.10 -2.91 8.64
N ARG A 172 -5.85 -2.64 9.05
CA ARG A 172 -5.40 -2.85 10.42
C ARG A 172 -6.13 -1.97 11.43
N ASN A 173 -6.31 -0.69 11.12
CA ASN A 173 -7.01 0.25 11.98
C ASN A 173 -8.50 -0.07 12.08
N ARG A 174 -9.11 -0.58 11.00
CA ARG A 174 -10.47 -1.12 11.04
C ARG A 174 -10.58 -2.35 11.94
N GLU A 175 -9.65 -3.29 11.84
CA GLU A 175 -9.63 -4.49 12.71
C GLU A 175 -9.48 -4.10 14.18
N LEU A 176 -8.58 -3.16 14.50
CA LEU A 176 -8.41 -2.65 15.87
C LEU A 176 -9.68 -1.98 16.40
N LYS A 177 -10.36 -1.17 15.58
CA LYS A 177 -11.64 -0.56 15.94
C LYS A 177 -12.69 -1.62 16.26
N VAL A 178 -12.85 -2.63 15.41
CA VAL A 178 -13.81 -3.74 15.63
C VAL A 178 -13.47 -4.52 16.91
N LYS A 179 -12.20 -4.86 17.14
CA LYS A 179 -11.77 -5.56 18.37
C LYS A 179 -12.04 -4.74 19.63
N ASN A 180 -11.86 -3.42 19.56
CA ASN A 180 -12.12 -2.53 20.68
C ASN A 180 -13.63 -2.38 20.94
N SER A 181 -14.46 -2.22 19.91
CA SER A 181 -15.93 -2.22 20.05
C SER A 181 -16.44 -3.53 20.64
N ALA A 182 -15.93 -4.68 20.18
CA ALA A 182 -16.28 -6.00 20.71
C ALA A 182 -15.79 -6.25 22.16
N ARG A 183 -14.90 -5.42 22.70
CA ARG A 183 -14.51 -5.44 24.12
C ARG A 183 -15.42 -4.54 24.97
N VAL A 184 -15.93 -3.45 24.40
CA VAL A 184 -16.80 -2.48 25.09
C VAL A 184 -18.24 -2.98 25.18
N ASP A 185 -18.73 -3.68 24.14
CA ASP A 185 -20.10 -4.24 24.09
C ASP A 185 -20.22 -5.61 24.76
N ARG A 186 -19.16 -6.13 25.39
CA ARG A 186 -19.31 -7.33 26.21
C ARG A 186 -20.03 -6.94 27.50
N PRO A 187 -21.23 -7.45 27.78
CA PRO A 187 -21.86 -7.24 29.08
C PRO A 187 -20.87 -7.71 30.15
N PRO A 188 -20.79 -7.02 31.30
CA PRO A 188 -19.89 -7.43 32.37
C PRO A 188 -20.18 -8.90 32.65
N MET A 189 -19.19 -9.77 32.41
CA MET A 189 -19.26 -11.14 32.91
C MET A 189 -19.39 -10.99 34.42
N VAL A 190 -20.62 -11.19 34.90
CA VAL A 190 -20.90 -11.34 36.32
C VAL A 190 -20.04 -12.51 36.75
N ALA A 191 -18.92 -12.23 37.42
CA ALA A 191 -18.17 -13.24 38.11
C ALA A 191 -19.18 -13.89 39.06
N PRO A 192 -19.45 -15.21 38.95
CA PRO A 192 -20.23 -15.87 39.96
C PRO A 192 -19.47 -15.66 41.26
N LEU A 193 -20.00 -14.84 42.17
CA LEU A 193 -19.57 -14.89 43.55
C LEU A 193 -19.72 -16.35 43.94
N ALA A 194 -18.61 -17.00 44.24
CA ALA A 194 -18.62 -18.37 44.73
C ALA A 194 -19.55 -18.45 45.93
N PRO A 195 -20.56 -19.34 45.94
CA PRO A 195 -21.00 -19.96 47.14
C PRO A 195 -20.26 -21.30 47.27
N GLU A 196 -19.92 -21.59 48.51
CA GLU A 196 -19.34 -22.80 49.07
C GLU A 196 -19.60 -24.11 48.30
N ALA A 197 -18.56 -24.95 48.32
CA ALA A 197 -18.61 -26.32 47.83
C ALA A 197 -19.77 -27.11 48.47
N GLN A 198 -20.72 -27.57 47.64
CA GLN A 198 -21.56 -28.73 47.92
C GLN A 198 -21.77 -29.59 46.66
N PRO A 199 -21.94 -30.91 46.80
CA PRO A 199 -21.54 -31.90 45.81
C PRO A 199 -22.61 -32.14 44.73
N LYS A 200 -22.10 -32.61 43.57
CA LYS A 200 -22.82 -33.14 42.40
C LYS A 200 -24.22 -33.69 42.71
N THR A 201 -25.23 -33.22 41.98
CA THR A 201 -26.24 -34.11 41.37
C THR A 201 -27.02 -33.42 40.25
N ARG A 202 -27.05 -34.13 39.12
CA ARG A 202 -28.17 -34.28 38.17
C ARG A 202 -28.45 -33.15 37.17
N ASN A 203 -28.27 -33.52 35.91
CA ASN A 203 -28.72 -32.92 34.66
C ASN A 203 -29.97 -32.03 34.79
N ASP A 204 -29.78 -30.73 34.64
CA ASP A 204 -30.83 -29.82 34.17
C ASP A 204 -30.61 -29.59 32.67
N ASN A 205 -31.20 -30.48 31.88
CA ASN A 205 -31.37 -30.27 30.44
C ASN A 205 -32.25 -29.03 30.24
N PHE A 206 -31.67 -27.98 29.66
CA PHE A 206 -32.45 -26.95 28.97
C PHE A 206 -33.13 -27.60 27.76
N PRO A 207 -34.48 -27.66 27.68
CA PRO A 207 -35.14 -28.17 26.50
C PRO A 207 -35.07 -27.10 25.40
N ASN A 208 -34.05 -27.17 24.55
CA ASN A 208 -34.07 -26.50 23.26
C ASN A 208 -34.84 -27.40 22.27
N PRO A 209 -36.04 -27.03 21.81
CA PRO A 209 -36.88 -27.89 20.97
C PRO A 209 -36.33 -28.11 19.55
N ASN A 210 -35.20 -27.48 19.18
CA ASN A 210 -34.56 -27.63 17.87
C ASN A 210 -33.43 -28.67 17.83
N PHE A 211 -33.15 -29.38 18.92
CA PHE A 211 -32.19 -30.49 18.94
C PHE A 211 -32.85 -31.74 19.50
N SER A 212 -33.54 -32.49 18.64
CA SER A 212 -33.76 -33.91 18.87
C SER A 212 -32.43 -34.62 18.67
N ILE A 213 -31.73 -34.91 19.76
CA ILE A 213 -30.63 -35.87 19.75
C ILE A 213 -31.29 -37.24 19.62
N SER A 214 -31.37 -37.75 18.39
CA SER A 214 -31.44 -39.18 18.14
C SER A 214 -30.06 -39.74 18.39
N ASP A 215 -29.87 -40.37 19.54
CA ASP A 215 -28.79 -41.32 19.76
C ASP A 215 -29.01 -42.47 18.78
N ASP A 216 -28.35 -42.43 17.63
CA ASP A 216 -28.04 -43.62 16.84
C ASP A 216 -26.66 -43.40 16.20
N GLU A 217 -25.82 -44.40 16.42
CA GLU A 217 -24.40 -44.50 16.15
C GLU A 217 -24.06 -44.43 14.65
N ASP A 218 -22.84 -43.95 14.40
CA ASP A 218 -21.96 -44.30 13.27
C ASP A 218 -22.46 -44.10 11.84
N VAL A 219 -21.79 -43.19 11.10
CA VAL A 219 -21.04 -43.47 9.85
C VAL A 219 -20.49 -42.15 9.28
N ASP A 220 -19.23 -42.24 8.88
CA ASP A 220 -18.35 -41.23 8.30
C ASP A 220 -18.87 -40.52 7.03
N GLU A 221 -18.14 -39.45 6.66
CA GLU A 221 -18.01 -38.81 5.34
C GLU A 221 -18.81 -37.51 5.05
N ASP A 222 -18.04 -36.41 5.15
CA ASP A 222 -17.98 -35.27 4.23
C ASP A 222 -19.20 -34.34 4.09
N GLU A 223 -19.15 -33.29 4.91
CA GLU A 223 -19.86 -32.03 4.76
C GLU A 223 -19.49 -31.33 3.45
N ASP A 224 -20.40 -31.37 2.47
CA ASP A 224 -20.41 -30.43 1.36
C ASP A 224 -21.83 -29.90 1.12
N LYS A 225 -21.93 -28.56 1.02
CA LYS A 225 -23.06 -27.71 0.57
C LYS A 225 -23.97 -27.12 1.65
N VAL A 226 -23.65 -25.88 2.07
CA VAL A 226 -24.66 -24.92 2.57
C VAL A 226 -24.46 -23.55 1.93
N PHE A 227 -24.64 -23.48 0.61
CA PHE A 227 -25.14 -22.29 -0.06
C PHE A 227 -26.38 -22.71 -0.86
N GLU A 228 -27.57 -22.31 -0.44
CA GLU A 228 -28.49 -21.51 -1.27
C GLU A 228 -29.76 -21.06 -0.56
N LYS A 229 -30.34 -19.99 -1.11
CA LYS A 229 -31.27 -19.00 -0.55
C LYS A 229 -32.73 -19.45 -0.38
N LYS A 230 -33.38 -18.80 0.59
CA LYS A 230 -34.82 -18.43 0.72
C LYS A 230 -35.73 -18.53 -0.54
N ALA A 231 -36.95 -19.04 -0.31
CA ALA A 231 -38.26 -18.44 -0.69
C ALA A 231 -39.37 -19.17 0.12
N GLY A 232 -40.07 -18.57 1.08
CA GLY A 232 -41.26 -17.72 0.94
C GLY A 232 -42.47 -18.41 1.64
N PRO A 233 -43.38 -17.72 2.37
CA PRO A 233 -44.50 -18.37 3.04
C PRO A 233 -45.70 -18.55 2.08
N SER A 234 -46.22 -19.77 2.00
CA SER A 234 -47.48 -20.09 1.31
C SER A 234 -48.61 -20.08 2.33
N MET A 235 -49.53 -19.12 2.23
CA MET A 235 -50.83 -19.17 2.91
C MET A 235 -51.82 -19.98 2.06
N VAL A 236 -52.46 -20.98 2.66
CA VAL A 236 -53.83 -21.40 2.38
C VAL A 236 -54.50 -21.70 3.72
#